data_AF-A0A2Z4V114-F1
#
_entry.id   AF-A0A2Z4V114-F1
#
_cell.length_a   1.000
_cell.length_b   1.000
_cell.length_c   1.000
_cell.angle_alpha   90.00
_cell.angle_beta   90.00
_cell.angle_gamma   90.00
#
_symmetry.space_group_name_H-M   'P 1'
#
loop_
_entity.id
_entity.type
_entity.pdbx_description
1 polymer ?
#
loop_
_entity_poly.entity_id
_entity_poly.type
_entity_poly.pdbx_seq_one_letter_code
_entity_poly.pdbx_strand_id
1 'polypeptide(L)'
;MRTPADDPRYQPGNGRPRRPYPRSQEPSELPDSKVKKLHRMLHLSGVPDAVEELFAPLPGPPGYPIRLVLLGLVCASYEKASTNLDDAFEIISFGTSKRLRAELSIPTCDIEDQDAVNALYNRFHRAWSRMVRLLDPAPHQRRSRLPRADGRKVAALWNGATGEPALRRLEELANRLVTSPVRTAFTKGLMRHWRGDTAIDTTCVPTWARPHTRKRSALEASANWHYKGGGDREFGYSATLAIAAHADPDRAGRYPQLILGMVLHTPEKDMGRHAQYVSAVLAQLTELRGFTAADRAYTKLFPKDFHQPMRALGYMPVLDFAKTQVTPRAEGYHQGAIAKVGRLFCPRTPRRLLDLYQQIRSAKNERERIPLREQLQEIEPYALTRKDTLDERGTERFACPATKLNCPWAQERERLGTPKRQGPVPVTIHLDAPRARSAHPAARPSIDVPDIPLDDRPKCCRQSSVTVQAHVMPRMRQELPWQTPSWALAYQSLRAHIEGGNGRLKSVDTALHAREKRQPRGRVAQSLLAAITVMVENITELERFLIASKKSARTGLDLEAGEDLIPYPPAGETSTPAPHGVSRSP
;
A
#
# COMPACT_ATOMS: atom_id res chain seq x y z
N MET A 1 2.64 55.61 15.16
CA MET A 1 2.90 54.17 14.89
C MET A 1 2.60 53.40 16.17
N ARG A 2 1.63 52.48 16.16
CA ARG A 2 1.37 51.61 17.32
C ARG A 2 2.54 50.64 17.46
N THR A 3 3.09 50.50 18.65
CA THR A 3 4.11 49.48 18.96
C THR A 3 3.46 48.09 18.91
N PRO A 4 4.21 47.00 18.62
CA PRO A 4 3.68 45.64 18.61
C PRO A 4 3.05 45.18 19.94
N ALA A 5 3.28 45.93 21.03
CA ALA A 5 2.74 45.66 22.36
C ALA A 5 1.26 46.08 22.52
N ASP A 6 0.79 47.09 21.77
CA ASP A 6 -0.56 47.66 21.87
C ASP A 6 -1.47 47.29 20.68
N ASP A 7 -0.96 46.47 19.77
CA ASP A 7 -1.72 46.01 18.61
C ASP A 7 -2.53 44.75 18.98
N PRO A 8 -3.87 44.79 18.94
CA PRO A 8 -4.73 43.66 19.33
C PRO A 8 -4.51 42.41 18.47
N ARG A 9 -3.88 42.56 17.31
CA ARG A 9 -3.48 41.45 16.41
C ARG A 9 -2.33 40.63 16.99
N TYR A 10 -1.64 41.11 18.02
CA TYR A 10 -0.48 40.43 18.62
C TYR A 10 -0.74 40.03 20.08
N GLN A 11 -0.05 38.98 20.52
CA GLN A 11 -0.10 38.47 21.89
C GLN A 11 0.71 39.38 22.80
N PRO A 12 0.20 39.72 24.01
CA PRO A 12 0.95 40.52 24.98
C PRO A 12 2.28 39.84 25.33
N GLY A 13 3.38 40.60 25.29
CA GLY A 13 4.70 40.20 25.80
C GLY A 13 5.58 39.36 24.86
N ASN A 14 5.06 38.76 23.78
CA ASN A 14 5.89 38.00 22.82
C ASN A 14 5.79 38.46 21.36
N GLY A 15 4.92 39.44 21.07
CA GLY A 15 4.79 40.03 19.73
C GLY A 15 4.40 39.04 18.64
N ARG A 16 3.81 37.88 18.98
CA ARG A 16 3.31 36.91 18.00
C ARG A 16 1.87 37.22 17.63
N PRO A 17 1.46 37.11 16.36
CA PRO A 17 0.08 37.34 15.99
C PRO A 17 -0.87 36.38 16.74
N ARG A 18 -2.01 36.90 17.23
CA ARG A 18 -3.09 36.09 17.78
C ARG A 18 -3.66 35.24 16.66
N ARG A 19 -3.65 33.91 16.79
CA ARG A 19 -4.30 33.05 15.80
C ARG A 19 -5.80 33.31 15.82
N PRO A 20 -6.48 33.40 14.67
CA PRO A 20 -6.05 32.91 13.35
C PRO A 20 -5.54 34.02 12.39
N TYR A 21 -4.75 34.98 12.88
CA TYR A 21 -4.18 36.04 12.05
C TYR A 21 -2.95 35.57 11.22
N PRO A 22 -2.72 36.15 10.02
CA PRO A 22 -1.49 35.96 9.26
C PRO A 22 -0.22 36.14 10.09
N ARG A 23 0.79 35.32 9.80
CA ARG A 23 2.11 35.42 10.47
C ARG A 23 2.88 36.70 10.10
N SER A 24 2.52 37.33 9.00
CA SER A 24 3.11 38.55 8.43
C SER A 24 2.00 39.55 8.09
N GLN A 25 2.33 40.84 8.04
CA GLN A 25 1.38 41.89 7.61
C GLN A 25 0.94 41.71 6.15
N GLU A 26 1.77 41.07 5.33
CA GLU A 26 1.44 40.61 3.98
C GLU A 26 1.36 39.07 3.98
N PRO A 27 0.17 38.46 3.96
CA PRO A 27 0.03 37.01 3.88
C PRO A 27 0.66 36.49 2.58
N SER A 28 1.26 35.30 2.59
CA SER A 28 1.66 34.62 1.34
C SER A 28 0.43 34.49 0.45
N GLU A 29 0.48 35.10 -0.74
CA GLU A 29 -0.56 35.00 -1.75
C GLU A 29 -0.29 33.80 -2.64
N LEU A 30 -1.26 32.88 -2.72
CA LEU A 30 -1.24 31.81 -3.71
C LEU A 30 -1.77 32.36 -5.03
N PRO A 31 -1.06 32.14 -6.16
CA PRO A 31 -1.56 32.56 -7.47
C PRO A 31 -2.95 31.99 -7.75
N ASP A 32 -3.86 32.82 -8.27
CA ASP A 32 -5.24 32.41 -8.54
C ASP A 32 -5.33 31.15 -9.44
N SER A 33 -4.43 31.04 -10.42
CA SER A 33 -4.34 29.85 -11.29
C SER A 33 -4.07 28.57 -10.49
N LYS A 34 -3.22 28.66 -9.47
CA LYS A 34 -2.88 27.55 -8.58
C LYS A 34 -4.07 27.15 -7.72
N VAL A 35 -4.75 28.13 -7.12
CA VAL A 35 -5.94 27.87 -6.30
C VAL A 35 -7.05 27.25 -7.14
N LYS A 36 -7.28 27.74 -8.37
CA LYS A 36 -8.26 27.16 -9.30
C LYS A 36 -7.95 25.71 -9.65
N LYS A 37 -6.67 25.38 -9.89
CA LYS A 37 -6.22 24.01 -10.13
C LYS A 37 -6.47 23.09 -8.94
N LEU A 38 -6.13 23.53 -7.72
CA LEU A 38 -6.38 22.78 -6.49
C LEU A 38 -7.87 22.61 -6.22
N HIS A 39 -8.66 23.67 -6.41
CA HIS A 39 -10.11 23.65 -6.31
C HIS A 39 -10.73 22.66 -7.28
N ARG A 40 -10.27 22.65 -8.52
CA ARG A 40 -10.72 21.70 -9.53
C ARG A 40 -10.41 20.26 -9.15
N MET A 41 -9.18 19.97 -8.72
CA MET A 41 -8.79 18.62 -8.29
C MET A 41 -9.61 18.14 -7.08
N LEU A 42 -9.92 19.05 -6.16
CA LEU A 42 -10.80 18.78 -5.02
C LEU A 42 -12.24 18.54 -5.46
N HIS A 43 -12.80 19.36 -6.35
CA HIS A 43 -14.16 19.17 -6.86
C HIS A 43 -14.30 17.82 -7.58
N LEU A 44 -13.33 17.46 -8.43
CA LEU A 44 -13.29 16.20 -9.18
C LEU A 44 -13.16 14.94 -8.30
N SER A 45 -12.77 15.09 -7.03
CA SER A 45 -12.83 13.99 -6.07
C SER A 45 -14.26 13.62 -5.69
N GLY A 46 -15.24 14.51 -5.91
CA GLY A 46 -16.63 14.34 -5.48
C GLY A 46 -16.81 14.37 -3.96
N VAL A 47 -15.77 14.66 -3.18
CA VAL A 47 -15.85 14.75 -1.72
C VAL A 47 -16.62 15.98 -1.26
N PRO A 48 -16.44 17.19 -1.83
CA PRO A 48 -17.24 18.35 -1.45
C PRO A 48 -18.75 18.05 -1.56
N ASP A 49 -19.19 17.52 -2.69
CA ASP A 49 -20.60 17.24 -2.97
C ASP A 49 -21.14 16.16 -2.04
N ALA A 50 -20.41 15.04 -1.88
CA ALA A 50 -20.79 13.97 -0.96
C ALA A 50 -20.93 14.47 0.50
N VAL A 51 -20.11 15.43 0.94
CA VAL A 51 -20.22 16.01 2.28
C VAL A 51 -21.35 17.02 2.37
N GLU A 52 -21.61 17.80 1.32
CA GLU A 52 -22.75 18.72 1.27
C GLU A 52 -24.09 17.97 1.29
N GLU A 53 -24.20 16.83 0.60
CA GLU A 53 -25.35 15.91 0.67
C GLU A 53 -25.57 15.39 2.10
N LEU A 54 -24.50 15.04 2.82
CA LEU A 54 -24.59 14.64 4.23
C LEU A 54 -25.04 15.80 5.14
N PHE A 55 -24.80 17.04 4.73
CA PHE A 55 -25.20 18.23 5.48
C PHE A 55 -26.64 18.67 5.18
N ALA A 56 -27.15 18.40 3.97
CA ALA A 56 -28.46 18.86 3.50
C ALA A 56 -29.64 18.57 4.45
N PRO A 57 -29.77 17.39 5.10
CA PRO A 57 -30.91 17.12 5.97
C PRO A 57 -30.78 17.74 7.38
N LEU A 58 -29.66 18.38 7.72
CA LEU A 58 -29.42 18.87 9.07
C LEU A 58 -30.10 20.24 9.30
N PRO A 59 -30.78 20.43 10.43
CA PRO A 59 -31.44 21.70 10.74
C PRO A 59 -30.42 22.81 11.06
N GLY A 60 -30.83 24.06 10.83
CA GLY A 60 -30.08 25.27 11.17
C GLY A 60 -29.64 26.09 9.95
N PRO A 61 -29.15 27.32 10.17
CA PRO A 61 -28.73 28.19 9.08
C PRO A 61 -27.52 27.63 8.32
N PRO A 62 -27.36 27.97 7.02
CA PRO A 62 -26.17 27.62 6.27
C PRO A 62 -24.93 28.22 6.95
N GLY A 63 -24.02 27.34 7.38
CA GLY A 63 -22.77 27.71 8.05
C GLY A 63 -21.72 28.27 7.09
N TYR A 64 -20.44 28.12 7.42
CA TYR A 64 -19.37 28.34 6.43
C TYR A 64 -19.41 27.18 5.41
N PRO A 65 -19.28 27.43 4.08
CA PRO A 65 -19.32 26.36 3.08
C PRO A 65 -18.18 25.34 3.28
N ILE A 66 -18.51 24.06 3.41
CA ILE A 66 -17.52 23.01 3.71
C ILE A 66 -16.53 22.81 2.56
N ARG A 67 -16.96 22.98 1.31
CA ARG A 67 -16.08 22.97 0.13
C ARG A 67 -14.93 23.98 0.25
N LEU A 68 -15.19 25.16 0.84
CA LEU A 68 -14.17 26.19 1.04
C LEU A 68 -13.24 25.87 2.21
N VAL A 69 -13.72 25.14 3.23
CA VAL A 69 -12.87 24.61 4.31
C VAL A 69 -11.89 23.57 3.76
N LEU A 70 -12.40 22.63 2.96
CA LEU A 70 -11.59 21.60 2.31
C LEU A 70 -10.58 22.24 1.33
N LEU A 71 -11.00 23.23 0.55
CA LEU A 71 -10.11 23.98 -0.34
C LEU A 71 -8.99 24.67 0.45
N GLY A 72 -9.32 25.37 1.54
CA GLY A 72 -8.33 25.99 2.41
C GLY A 72 -7.31 24.99 2.95
N LEU A 73 -7.75 23.78 3.35
CA LEU A 73 -6.87 22.71 3.82
C LEU A 73 -5.95 22.18 2.71
N VAL A 74 -6.47 22.00 1.49
CA VAL A 74 -5.66 21.60 0.32
C VAL A 74 -4.61 22.67 0.01
N CYS A 75 -5.01 23.95 -0.03
CA CYS A 75 -4.09 25.06 -0.28
C CYS A 75 -3.04 25.20 0.82
N ALA A 76 -3.41 25.04 2.11
CA ALA A 76 -2.46 25.06 3.22
C ALA A 76 -1.50 23.87 3.19
N SER A 77 -1.98 22.69 2.78
CA SER A 77 -1.11 21.53 2.64
C SER A 77 -0.12 21.73 1.49
N TYR A 78 -0.54 22.37 0.41
CA TYR A 78 0.30 22.67 -0.75
C TYR A 78 1.36 23.75 -0.44
N GLU A 79 0.96 24.86 0.18
CA GLU A 79 1.83 26.03 0.36
C GLU A 79 2.66 25.99 1.65
N LYS A 80 2.09 25.46 2.75
CA LYS A 80 2.66 25.57 4.10
C LYS A 80 3.06 24.23 4.71
N ALA A 81 2.95 23.14 3.94
CA ALA A 81 3.08 21.76 4.43
C ALA A 81 2.22 21.54 5.69
N SER A 82 0.99 22.10 5.71
CA SER A 82 0.15 22.15 6.91
C SER A 82 -1.31 21.83 6.61
N THR A 83 -1.92 21.04 7.48
CA THR A 83 -3.35 20.73 7.47
C THR A 83 -4.02 21.24 8.75
N ASN A 84 -3.47 22.30 9.35
CA ASN A 84 -4.10 23.00 10.47
C ASN A 84 -5.21 23.94 9.97
N LEU A 85 -6.29 24.03 10.73
CA LEU A 85 -7.43 24.87 10.38
C LEU A 85 -7.09 26.36 10.33
N ASP A 86 -6.18 26.83 11.19
CA ASP A 86 -5.77 28.25 11.19
C ASP A 86 -5.00 28.59 9.92
N ASP A 87 -4.06 27.73 9.51
CA ASP A 87 -3.25 27.96 8.31
C ASP A 87 -4.14 27.89 7.04
N ALA A 88 -5.14 27.01 7.04
CA ALA A 88 -6.16 26.89 6.00
C ALA A 88 -7.09 28.11 5.93
N PHE A 89 -7.56 28.60 7.08
CA PHE A 89 -8.39 29.78 7.17
C PHE A 89 -7.65 31.03 6.71
N GLU A 90 -6.39 31.18 7.13
CA GLU A 90 -5.52 32.30 6.74
C GLU A 90 -5.35 32.36 5.22
N ILE A 91 -5.02 31.22 4.60
CA ILE A 91 -4.82 31.15 3.15
C ILE A 91 -6.11 31.45 2.39
N ILE A 92 -7.23 30.83 2.75
CA ILE A 92 -8.47 30.99 1.97
C ILE A 92 -9.10 32.38 2.17
N SER A 93 -8.96 32.97 3.35
CA SER A 93 -9.61 34.25 3.67
C SER A 93 -8.76 35.43 3.25
N PHE A 94 -7.42 35.32 3.38
CA PHE A 94 -6.50 36.44 3.20
C PHE A 94 -5.46 36.21 2.10
N GLY A 95 -5.05 34.96 1.84
CA GLY A 95 -4.06 34.61 0.82
C GLY A 95 -4.59 34.39 -0.60
N THR A 96 -5.89 34.64 -0.84
CA THR A 96 -6.51 34.62 -2.18
C THR A 96 -6.87 36.01 -2.66
N SER A 97 -6.79 36.28 -3.98
CA SER A 97 -7.12 37.58 -4.54
C SER A 97 -8.58 37.99 -4.29
N LYS A 98 -8.87 39.31 -4.30
CA LYS A 98 -10.25 39.82 -4.21
C LYS A 98 -11.15 39.27 -5.33
N ARG A 99 -10.61 39.13 -6.54
CA ARG A 99 -11.30 38.57 -7.69
C ARG A 99 -11.72 37.13 -7.44
N LEU A 100 -10.78 36.29 -6.99
CA LEU A 100 -11.06 34.88 -6.76
C LEU A 100 -12.03 34.67 -5.59
N ARG A 101 -11.95 35.49 -4.55
CA ARG A 101 -12.93 35.46 -3.44
C ARG A 101 -14.35 35.73 -3.92
N ALA A 102 -14.54 36.70 -4.81
CA ALA A 102 -15.84 36.96 -5.42
C ALA A 102 -16.30 35.77 -6.30
N GLU A 103 -15.41 35.25 -7.15
CA GLU A 103 -15.70 34.11 -8.04
C GLU A 103 -16.12 32.84 -7.28
N LEU A 104 -15.44 32.51 -6.18
CA LEU A 104 -15.72 31.32 -5.37
C LEU A 104 -16.74 31.58 -4.23
N SER A 105 -17.29 32.80 -4.15
CA SER A 105 -18.18 33.23 -3.07
C SER A 105 -17.58 32.97 -1.67
N ILE A 106 -16.30 33.26 -1.50
CA ILE A 106 -15.59 33.12 -0.23
C ILE A 106 -16.10 34.20 0.73
N PRO A 107 -16.65 33.85 1.90
CA PRO A 107 -17.03 34.83 2.90
C PRO A 107 -15.82 35.67 3.32
N THR A 108 -15.97 36.99 3.33
CA THR A 108 -14.93 37.94 3.72
C THR A 108 -15.27 38.63 5.04
N CYS A 109 -14.25 39.18 5.69
CA CYS A 109 -14.37 40.11 6.80
C CYS A 109 -13.31 41.20 6.64
N ASP A 110 -13.47 42.31 7.34
CA ASP A 110 -12.36 43.26 7.52
C ASP A 110 -11.28 42.56 8.36
N ILE A 111 -10.04 42.61 7.89
CA ILE A 111 -8.91 42.00 8.57
C ILE A 111 -8.57 42.80 9.85
N GLU A 112 -8.83 44.10 9.87
CA GLU A 112 -8.56 44.97 11.02
C GLU A 112 -9.62 44.82 12.13
N ASP A 113 -10.78 44.22 11.84
CA ASP A 113 -11.83 43.90 12.82
C ASP A 113 -11.62 42.49 13.40
N GLN A 114 -10.99 42.44 14.57
CA GLN A 114 -10.66 41.19 15.26
C GLN A 114 -11.90 40.35 15.63
N ASP A 115 -13.03 40.99 15.95
CA ASP A 115 -14.25 40.29 16.31
C ASP A 115 -14.91 39.69 15.06
N ALA A 116 -14.88 40.40 13.93
CA ALA A 116 -15.30 39.86 12.65
C ALA A 116 -14.44 38.68 12.19
N VAL A 117 -13.11 38.77 12.32
CA VAL A 117 -12.18 37.66 12.02
C VAL A 117 -12.47 36.45 12.91
N ASN A 118 -12.63 36.65 14.22
CA ASN A 118 -12.95 35.58 15.17
C ASN A 118 -14.32 34.94 14.86
N ALA A 119 -15.33 35.74 14.56
CA ALA A 119 -16.66 35.26 14.21
C ALA A 119 -16.61 34.41 12.92
N LEU A 120 -15.85 34.85 11.92
CA LEU A 120 -15.69 34.14 10.66
C LEU A 120 -14.93 32.83 10.83
N TYR A 121 -13.79 32.84 11.53
CA TYR A 121 -13.04 31.63 11.86
C TYR A 121 -13.88 30.64 12.67
N ASN A 122 -14.68 31.11 13.63
CA ASN A 122 -15.58 30.25 14.38
C ASN A 122 -16.61 29.56 13.47
N ARG A 123 -17.10 30.22 12.41
CA ARG A 123 -17.95 29.57 11.40
C ARG A 123 -17.16 28.52 10.61
N PHE A 124 -15.93 28.81 10.19
CA PHE A 124 -15.02 27.89 9.50
C PHE A 124 -14.74 26.63 10.34
N HIS A 125 -14.34 26.81 11.59
CA HIS A 125 -14.06 25.72 12.53
C HIS A 125 -15.31 24.89 12.85
N ARG A 126 -16.48 25.53 12.99
CA ARG A 126 -17.76 24.81 13.20
C ARG A 126 -18.14 23.94 11.99
N ALA A 127 -17.90 24.41 10.76
CA ALA A 127 -18.15 23.61 9.55
C ALA A 127 -17.27 22.34 9.53
N TRP A 128 -15.96 22.46 9.80
CA TRP A 128 -15.07 21.31 9.96
C TRP A 128 -15.54 20.36 11.08
N SER A 129 -15.84 20.92 12.26
CA SER A 129 -16.27 20.14 13.43
C SER A 129 -17.57 19.36 13.16
N ARG A 130 -18.49 19.97 12.40
CA ARG A 130 -19.74 19.31 11.97
C ARG A 130 -19.44 18.11 11.08
N MET A 131 -18.58 18.27 10.08
CA MET A 131 -18.15 17.16 9.20
C MET A 131 -17.52 16.02 10.01
N VAL A 132 -16.56 16.35 10.88
CA VAL A 132 -15.88 15.34 11.71
C VAL A 132 -16.87 14.58 12.58
N ARG A 133 -17.85 15.27 13.19
CA ARG A 133 -18.86 14.64 14.05
C ARG A 133 -19.78 13.69 13.29
N LEU A 134 -20.18 14.03 12.06
CA LEU A 134 -21.07 13.19 11.26
C LEU A 134 -20.42 11.89 10.79
N LEU A 135 -19.11 11.92 10.54
CA LEU A 135 -18.35 10.77 10.08
C LEU A 135 -17.79 9.92 11.22
N ASP A 136 -17.97 10.33 12.48
CA ASP A 136 -17.43 9.65 13.66
C ASP A 136 -18.48 8.67 14.23
N PRO A 137 -18.29 7.34 14.09
CA PRO A 137 -19.19 6.35 14.67
C PRO A 137 -19.10 6.26 16.20
N ALA A 138 -18.05 6.84 16.80
CA ALA A 138 -17.84 6.79 18.25
C ALA A 138 -17.42 8.17 18.78
N PRO A 139 -18.30 9.18 18.66
CA PRO A 139 -18.01 10.53 19.08
C PRO A 139 -17.82 10.56 20.60
N HIS A 140 -16.74 11.20 21.05
CA HIS A 140 -16.42 11.34 22.46
C HIS A 140 -15.71 12.67 22.74
N GLN A 141 -15.70 13.08 24.00
CA GLN A 141 -15.01 14.31 24.41
C GLN A 141 -13.49 14.12 24.29
N ARG A 142 -12.85 14.96 23.47
CA ARG A 142 -11.39 14.94 23.22
C ARG A 142 -10.64 16.10 23.89
N ARG A 143 -11.26 16.73 24.89
CA ARG A 143 -10.67 17.79 25.73
C ARG A 143 -9.97 17.23 26.96
N SER A 144 -10.44 16.09 27.47
CA SER A 144 -9.91 15.41 28.65
C SER A 144 -9.78 13.90 28.39
N ARG A 145 -8.89 13.23 29.13
CA ARG A 145 -8.64 11.79 28.96
C ARG A 145 -9.70 10.98 29.70
N LEU A 146 -10.41 10.12 28.96
CA LEU A 146 -11.38 9.18 29.52
C LEU A 146 -10.73 8.17 30.49
N PRO A 147 -11.50 7.59 31.43
CA PRO A 147 -11.12 6.36 32.11
C PRO A 147 -10.71 5.27 31.10
N ARG A 148 -9.79 4.37 31.49
CA ARG A 148 -9.25 3.37 30.56
C ARG A 148 -10.33 2.44 29.99
N ALA A 149 -11.31 2.05 30.81
CA ALA A 149 -12.41 1.20 30.41
C ALA A 149 -13.27 1.85 29.30
N ASP A 150 -13.67 3.11 29.47
CA ASP A 150 -14.49 3.81 28.49
C ASP A 150 -13.72 4.07 27.19
N GLY A 151 -12.42 4.38 27.28
CA GLY A 151 -11.57 4.47 26.10
C GLY A 151 -11.49 3.16 25.32
N ARG A 152 -11.51 1.99 25.99
CA ARG A 152 -11.58 0.69 25.31
C ARG A 152 -12.92 0.50 24.60
N LYS A 153 -14.04 0.96 25.18
CA LYS A 153 -15.36 0.91 24.52
C LYS A 153 -15.35 1.73 23.22
N VAL A 154 -14.83 2.95 23.27
CA VAL A 154 -14.67 3.79 22.06
C VAL A 154 -13.80 3.11 21.00
N ALA A 155 -12.66 2.54 21.41
CA ALA A 155 -11.79 1.80 20.49
C ALA A 155 -12.47 0.55 19.92
N ALA A 156 -13.29 -0.15 20.71
CA ALA A 156 -14.04 -1.31 20.26
C ALA A 156 -15.12 -0.94 19.25
N LEU A 157 -15.87 0.15 19.47
CA LEU A 157 -16.86 0.65 18.51
C LEU A 157 -16.24 0.92 17.14
N TRP A 158 -15.07 1.56 17.10
CA TRP A 158 -14.34 1.81 15.85
C TRP A 158 -13.86 0.56 15.11
N ASN A 159 -13.64 -0.54 15.82
CA ASN A 159 -13.04 -1.77 15.28
C ASN A 159 -14.02 -2.95 15.26
N GLY A 160 -15.30 -2.70 15.57
CA GLY A 160 -16.36 -3.69 15.60
C GLY A 160 -17.38 -3.45 14.50
N ALA A 161 -18.32 -4.38 14.35
CA ALA A 161 -19.33 -4.37 13.29
C ALA A 161 -20.15 -3.06 13.23
N THR A 162 -20.42 -2.43 14.38
CA THR A 162 -21.17 -1.17 14.45
C THR A 162 -20.45 0.02 13.79
N GLY A 163 -19.12 0.08 13.89
CA GLY A 163 -18.32 1.17 13.31
C GLY A 163 -17.94 0.93 11.85
N GLU A 164 -18.09 -0.30 11.36
CA GLU A 164 -17.67 -0.72 10.02
C GLU A 164 -18.28 0.13 8.89
N PRO A 165 -19.59 0.46 8.87
CA PRO A 165 -20.15 1.30 7.79
C PRO A 165 -19.56 2.71 7.74
N ALA A 166 -19.34 3.33 8.91
CA ALA A 166 -18.74 4.66 8.99
C ALA A 166 -17.25 4.63 8.62
N LEU A 167 -16.54 3.56 8.99
CA LEU A 167 -15.16 3.36 8.58
C LEU A 167 -15.05 3.21 7.07
N ARG A 168 -15.90 2.37 6.45
CA ARG A 168 -15.96 2.19 4.99
C ARG A 168 -16.20 3.52 4.27
N ARG A 169 -17.16 4.32 4.73
CA ARG A 169 -17.42 5.65 4.19
C ARG A 169 -16.22 6.59 4.35
N LEU A 170 -15.54 6.56 5.49
CA LEU A 170 -14.35 7.37 5.73
C LEU A 170 -13.18 6.95 4.83
N GLU A 171 -12.96 5.65 4.66
CA GLU A 171 -11.95 5.08 3.75
C GLU A 171 -12.27 5.44 2.30
N GLU A 172 -13.53 5.42 1.90
CA GLU A 172 -14.00 5.83 0.57
C GLU A 172 -13.72 7.31 0.32
N LEU A 173 -14.19 8.21 1.20
CA LEU A 173 -13.95 9.66 1.08
C LEU A 173 -12.47 10.00 1.08
N ALA A 174 -11.66 9.32 1.92
CA ALA A 174 -10.21 9.49 1.91
C ALA A 174 -9.59 9.06 0.57
N ASN A 175 -10.01 7.92 0.01
CA ASN A 175 -9.45 7.45 -1.26
C ASN A 175 -9.97 8.24 -2.46
N ARG A 176 -11.17 8.82 -2.42
CA ARG A 176 -11.61 9.80 -3.42
C ARG A 176 -10.65 10.98 -3.53
N LEU A 177 -10.16 11.52 -2.40
CA LEU A 177 -9.12 12.56 -2.39
C LEU A 177 -7.80 12.05 -2.97
N VAL A 178 -7.29 10.93 -2.42
CA VAL A 178 -5.98 10.35 -2.81
C VAL A 178 -5.93 10.01 -4.30
N THR A 179 -7.00 9.42 -4.82
CA THR A 179 -7.06 8.90 -6.19
C THR A 179 -7.52 9.93 -7.22
N SER A 180 -8.05 11.10 -6.83
CA SER A 180 -8.39 12.18 -7.78
C SER A 180 -7.22 12.52 -8.72
N PRO A 181 -6.00 12.86 -8.23
CA PRO A 181 -4.84 13.08 -9.11
C PRO A 181 -4.39 11.82 -9.86
N VAL A 182 -4.60 10.62 -9.30
CA VAL A 182 -4.28 9.34 -9.96
C VAL A 182 -5.16 9.12 -11.18
N ARG A 183 -6.47 9.35 -11.04
CA ARG A 183 -7.46 9.28 -12.13
C ARG A 183 -7.10 10.28 -13.23
N THR A 184 -6.72 11.51 -12.87
CA THR A 184 -6.19 12.50 -13.84
C THR A 184 -4.98 11.97 -14.58
N ALA A 185 -4.02 11.34 -13.88
CA ALA A 185 -2.82 10.79 -14.52
C ALA A 185 -3.14 9.65 -15.51
N PHE A 186 -4.16 8.83 -15.22
CA PHE A 186 -4.66 7.83 -16.17
C PHE A 186 -5.35 8.46 -17.37
N THR A 187 -6.31 9.38 -17.14
CA THR A 187 -7.02 10.09 -18.22
C THR A 187 -6.06 10.82 -19.16
N LYS A 188 -5.00 11.45 -18.62
CA LYS A 188 -3.96 12.13 -19.42
C LYS A 188 -2.90 11.18 -20.02
N GLY A 189 -3.02 9.86 -19.84
CA GLY A 189 -2.09 8.88 -20.39
C GLY A 189 -0.67 8.93 -19.79
N LEU A 190 -0.49 9.57 -18.63
CA LEU A 190 0.79 9.67 -17.92
C LEU A 190 1.22 8.32 -17.33
N MET A 191 0.25 7.44 -17.05
CA MET A 191 0.47 6.08 -16.53
C MET A 191 0.65 5.01 -17.62
N ARG A 192 0.72 5.36 -18.91
CA ARG A 192 0.73 4.38 -20.03
C ARG A 192 1.86 3.35 -20.02
N HIS A 193 2.98 3.68 -19.36
CA HIS A 193 4.15 2.80 -19.25
C HIS A 193 4.16 1.96 -17.96
N TRP A 194 3.24 2.25 -17.04
CA TRP A 194 3.06 1.47 -15.82
C TRP A 194 2.32 0.17 -16.13
N ARG A 195 2.72 -0.94 -15.48
CA ARG A 195 2.24 -2.30 -15.80
C ARG A 195 1.48 -2.96 -14.66
N GLY A 196 0.96 -2.18 -13.70
CA GLY A 196 0.22 -2.73 -12.56
C GLY A 196 1.09 -3.15 -11.37
N ASP A 197 2.40 -2.92 -11.43
CA ASP A 197 3.34 -3.22 -10.35
C ASP A 197 3.15 -2.25 -9.17
N THR A 198 3.07 -2.77 -7.95
CA THR A 198 2.85 -1.96 -6.74
C THR A 198 3.77 -2.34 -5.59
N ALA A 199 3.89 -1.44 -4.63
CA ALA A 199 4.51 -1.75 -3.35
C ALA A 199 3.62 -1.24 -2.22
N ILE A 200 3.45 -2.08 -1.19
CA ILE A 200 2.58 -1.82 -0.05
C ILE A 200 3.40 -1.82 1.22
N ASP A 201 3.25 -0.76 2.02
CA ASP A 201 3.83 -0.69 3.35
C ASP A 201 2.97 0.20 4.25
N THR A 202 3.23 0.10 5.54
CA THR A 202 2.52 0.86 6.55
C THR A 202 3.46 1.84 7.21
N THR A 203 3.05 3.11 7.25
CA THR A 203 3.84 4.20 7.85
C THR A 203 3.12 4.81 9.05
N CYS A 204 3.88 5.31 10.03
CA CYS A 204 3.32 6.00 11.19
C CYS A 204 2.74 7.36 10.82
N VAL A 205 1.56 7.65 11.36
CA VAL A 205 0.89 8.94 11.32
C VAL A 205 0.71 9.40 12.78
N PRO A 206 1.69 10.11 13.35
CA PRO A 206 1.70 10.44 14.77
C PRO A 206 0.60 11.42 15.16
N THR A 207 0.20 11.36 16.42
CA THR A 207 -0.81 12.27 16.99
C THR A 207 -0.21 13.10 18.13
N TRP A 208 -0.90 14.17 18.50
CA TRP A 208 -0.59 14.93 19.73
C TRP A 208 -1.02 14.23 21.01
N ALA A 209 -1.78 13.13 20.90
CA ALA A 209 -2.28 12.44 22.09
C ALA A 209 -1.14 11.76 22.85
N ARG A 210 -1.19 11.87 24.18
CA ARG A 210 -0.36 11.04 25.04
C ARG A 210 -0.88 9.59 25.02
N PRO A 211 0.02 8.60 25.07
CA PRO A 211 -0.35 7.19 25.18
C PRO A 211 -1.27 6.91 26.37
N HIS A 212 -2.05 5.84 26.27
CA HIS A 212 -2.85 5.35 27.37
C HIS A 212 -1.98 4.89 28.55
N THR A 213 -2.51 4.98 29.76
CA THR A 213 -1.91 4.46 31.00
C THR A 213 -2.81 3.35 31.55
N ARG A 214 -2.43 2.74 32.69
CA ARG A 214 -3.28 1.78 33.39
C ARG A 214 -4.66 2.36 33.74
N LYS A 215 -4.74 3.65 34.12
CA LYS A 215 -5.97 4.30 34.60
C LYS A 215 -6.70 5.14 33.54
N ARG A 216 -5.98 5.71 32.57
CA ARG A 216 -6.53 6.69 31.62
C ARG A 216 -6.29 6.27 30.17
N SER A 217 -7.29 6.46 29.31
CA SER A 217 -7.14 6.29 27.85
C SER A 217 -6.24 7.37 27.25
N ALA A 218 -5.84 7.20 25.98
CA ALA A 218 -5.34 8.31 25.17
C ALA A 218 -6.51 9.25 24.82
N LEU A 219 -6.21 10.52 24.51
CA LEU A 219 -7.21 11.46 23.95
C LEU A 219 -7.75 10.96 22.61
N GLU A 220 -6.92 10.24 21.88
CA GLU A 220 -7.29 9.50 20.68
C GLU A 220 -7.43 8.04 21.04
N ALA A 221 -8.63 7.64 21.49
CA ALA A 221 -8.88 6.31 22.04
C ALA A 221 -8.59 5.16 21.04
N SER A 222 -8.73 5.43 19.74
CA SER A 222 -8.43 4.51 18.63
C SER A 222 -6.96 4.51 18.17
N ALA A 223 -6.11 5.40 18.68
CA ALA A 223 -4.68 5.41 18.36
C ALA A 223 -3.90 4.41 19.21
N ASN A 224 -2.74 3.95 18.73
CA ASN A 224 -1.88 3.04 19.47
C ASN A 224 -0.39 3.24 19.15
N TRP A 225 0.47 2.42 19.74
CA TRP A 225 1.89 2.37 19.37
C TRP A 225 2.06 1.76 17.98
N HIS A 226 2.69 2.50 17.07
CA HIS A 226 3.23 1.98 15.83
C HIS A 226 4.71 1.68 16.02
N TYR A 227 5.13 0.47 15.68
CA TYR A 227 6.53 0.04 15.78
C TYR A 227 7.21 0.14 14.42
N LYS A 228 8.32 0.87 14.37
CA LYS A 228 9.19 1.00 13.19
C LYS A 228 10.20 -0.14 13.16
N GLY A 229 10.79 -0.39 11.99
CA GLY A 229 11.94 -1.27 11.87
C GLY A 229 13.07 -0.80 12.78
N GLY A 230 13.58 -1.69 13.64
CA GLY A 230 14.62 -1.37 14.63
C GLY A 230 14.15 -1.26 16.08
N GLY A 231 12.84 -1.30 16.34
CA GLY A 231 12.27 -1.34 17.70
C GLY A 231 11.80 0.02 18.24
N ASP A 232 12.10 1.11 17.52
CA ASP A 232 11.54 2.42 17.81
C ASP A 232 10.02 2.41 17.66
N ARG A 233 9.34 3.16 18.53
CA ARG A 233 7.88 3.26 18.52
C ARG A 233 7.41 4.70 18.59
N GLU A 234 6.30 4.95 17.91
CA GLU A 234 5.67 6.26 17.85
C GLU A 234 4.17 6.12 18.07
N PHE A 235 3.58 7.05 18.83
CA PHE A 235 2.17 6.96 19.21
C PHE A 235 1.28 7.68 18.20
N GLY A 236 0.34 6.96 17.60
CA GLY A 236 -0.59 7.52 16.62
C GLY A 236 -1.35 6.45 15.86
N TYR A 237 -1.59 6.72 14.58
CA TYR A 237 -2.18 5.77 13.65
C TYR A 237 -1.14 5.20 12.71
N SER A 238 -1.55 4.16 12.00
CA SER A 238 -0.84 3.57 10.87
C SER A 238 -1.56 3.92 9.59
N ALA A 239 -0.84 4.34 8.56
CA ALA A 239 -1.35 4.49 7.22
C ALA A 239 -0.75 3.40 6.33
N THR A 240 -1.58 2.45 5.88
CA THR A 240 -1.21 1.50 4.83
C THR A 240 -1.36 2.20 3.48
N LEU A 241 -0.30 2.20 2.68
CA LEU A 241 -0.23 2.87 1.39
C LEU A 241 0.08 1.86 0.30
N ALA A 242 -0.55 2.01 -0.85
CA ALA A 242 -0.13 1.36 -2.10
C ALA A 242 0.53 2.41 -3.00
N ILE A 243 1.72 2.14 -3.52
CA ILE A 243 2.47 3.05 -4.38
C ILE A 243 2.72 2.39 -5.74
N ALA A 244 2.60 3.19 -6.81
CA ALA A 244 2.98 2.79 -8.16
C ALA A 244 4.49 2.48 -8.20
N ALA A 245 4.83 1.27 -8.59
CA ALA A 245 6.21 0.79 -8.60
C ALA A 245 6.50 0.06 -9.92
N HIS A 246 7.75 -0.37 -10.09
CA HIS A 246 8.15 -1.27 -11.16
C HIS A 246 9.03 -2.39 -10.60
N ALA A 247 8.80 -3.61 -11.05
CA ALA A 247 9.73 -4.71 -10.81
C ALA A 247 10.97 -4.62 -11.69
N ASP A 248 10.84 -3.95 -12.84
CA ASP A 248 11.87 -3.79 -13.88
C ASP A 248 12.43 -2.36 -13.86
N PRO A 249 13.70 -2.16 -13.44
CA PRO A 249 14.33 -0.84 -13.34
C PRO A 249 14.38 -0.05 -14.66
N ASP A 250 14.31 -0.70 -15.83
CA ASP A 250 14.35 -0.02 -17.13
C ASP A 250 13.12 0.88 -17.36
N ARG A 251 12.10 0.74 -16.52
CA ARG A 251 10.88 1.56 -16.52
C ARG A 251 10.98 2.78 -15.59
N ALA A 252 12.07 2.94 -14.85
CA ALA A 252 12.28 4.09 -14.00
C ALA A 252 12.12 5.40 -14.77
N GLY A 253 11.42 6.37 -14.17
CA GLY A 253 11.18 7.69 -14.75
C GLY A 253 10.21 7.73 -15.95
N ARG A 254 9.58 6.62 -16.35
CA ARG A 254 8.63 6.61 -17.49
C ARG A 254 7.20 6.99 -17.13
N TYR A 255 6.88 7.05 -15.84
CA TYR A 255 5.57 7.43 -15.27
C TYR A 255 5.78 8.04 -13.88
N PRO A 256 4.82 8.85 -13.37
CA PRO A 256 4.92 9.47 -12.04
C PRO A 256 4.76 8.44 -10.91
N GLN A 257 5.51 8.59 -9.81
CA GLN A 257 5.45 7.65 -8.67
C GLN A 257 4.32 8.00 -7.70
N LEU A 258 3.08 7.73 -8.12
CA LEU A 258 1.90 8.10 -7.35
C LEU A 258 1.57 7.12 -6.23
N ILE A 259 0.98 7.65 -5.16
CA ILE A 259 0.30 6.87 -4.12
C ILE A 259 -1.10 6.54 -4.63
N LEU A 260 -1.37 5.25 -4.82
CA LEU A 260 -2.54 4.71 -5.49
C LEU A 260 -3.72 4.43 -4.54
N GLY A 261 -3.46 4.39 -3.23
CA GLY A 261 -4.49 4.19 -2.22
C GLY A 261 -3.93 4.34 -0.80
N MET A 262 -4.81 4.63 0.14
CA MET A 262 -4.47 4.80 1.56
C MET A 262 -5.56 4.26 2.48
N VAL A 263 -5.18 3.63 3.59
CA VAL A 263 -6.07 3.38 4.73
C VAL A 263 -5.39 3.81 6.02
N LEU A 264 -6.07 4.62 6.83
CA LEU A 264 -5.62 5.02 8.16
C LEU A 264 -6.32 4.20 9.25
N HIS A 265 -5.54 3.48 10.05
CA HIS A 265 -6.03 2.48 10.99
C HIS A 265 -5.27 2.48 12.31
N THR A 266 -5.85 1.81 13.30
CA THR A 266 -5.15 1.52 14.56
C THR A 266 -3.96 0.58 14.27
N PRO A 267 -2.75 0.91 14.75
CA PRO A 267 -1.58 0.04 14.57
C PRO A 267 -1.82 -1.40 15.06
N GLU A 268 -1.11 -2.36 14.46
CA GLU A 268 -1.13 -3.80 14.77
C GLU A 268 -2.48 -4.52 14.59
N LYS A 269 -3.49 -3.83 14.05
CA LYS A 269 -4.76 -4.44 13.67
C LYS A 269 -4.80 -4.71 12.17
N ASP A 270 -5.15 -5.94 11.82
CA ASP A 270 -5.66 -6.37 10.51
C ASP A 270 -4.92 -5.82 9.27
N MET A 271 -3.57 -5.89 9.29
CA MET A 271 -2.73 -5.37 8.21
C MET A 271 -3.07 -5.98 6.84
N GLY A 272 -3.49 -7.24 6.82
CA GLY A 272 -3.87 -7.96 5.61
C GLY A 272 -5.10 -7.36 4.93
N ARG A 273 -6.16 -7.10 5.70
CA ARG A 273 -7.37 -6.41 5.23
C ARG A 273 -7.04 -5.04 4.64
N HIS A 274 -6.16 -4.27 5.27
CA HIS A 274 -5.83 -2.92 4.79
C HIS A 274 -5.04 -2.95 3.48
N ALA A 275 -4.11 -3.89 3.32
CA ALA A 275 -3.43 -4.12 2.05
C ALA A 275 -4.41 -4.57 0.95
N GLN A 276 -5.30 -5.52 1.26
CA GLN A 276 -6.36 -5.94 0.33
C GLN A 276 -7.23 -4.75 -0.10
N TYR A 277 -7.64 -3.88 0.84
CA TYR A 277 -8.48 -2.74 0.53
C TYR A 277 -7.81 -1.76 -0.44
N VAL A 278 -6.57 -1.33 -0.17
CA VAL A 278 -5.87 -0.40 -1.08
C VAL A 278 -5.62 -1.02 -2.45
N SER A 279 -5.40 -2.34 -2.52
CA SER A 279 -5.31 -3.07 -3.78
C SER A 279 -6.66 -3.19 -4.50
N ALA A 280 -7.76 -3.33 -3.77
CA ALA A 280 -9.11 -3.37 -4.35
C ALA A 280 -9.53 -2.01 -4.92
N VAL A 281 -9.18 -0.90 -4.25
CA VAL A 281 -9.38 0.47 -4.78
C VAL A 281 -8.68 0.61 -6.14
N LEU A 282 -7.43 0.19 -6.23
CA LEU A 282 -6.68 0.22 -7.49
C LEU A 282 -7.28 -0.73 -8.53
N ALA A 283 -7.76 -1.90 -8.10
CA ALA A 283 -8.33 -2.90 -8.98
C ALA A 283 -9.59 -2.42 -9.72
N GLN A 284 -10.28 -1.44 -9.14
CA GLN A 284 -11.46 -0.82 -9.74
C GLN A 284 -11.12 0.36 -10.68
N LEU A 285 -9.90 0.92 -10.59
CA LEU A 285 -9.45 2.03 -11.45
C LEU A 285 -8.82 1.54 -12.76
N THR A 286 -8.35 0.29 -12.80
CA THR A 286 -7.65 -0.28 -13.95
C THR A 286 -7.70 -1.80 -13.90
N GLU A 287 -7.57 -2.46 -15.05
CA GLU A 287 -7.42 -3.92 -15.14
C GLU A 287 -5.97 -4.38 -14.95
N LEU A 288 -4.99 -3.46 -14.95
CA LEU A 288 -3.58 -3.81 -14.85
C LEU A 288 -3.23 -4.41 -13.49
N ARG A 289 -2.67 -5.63 -13.51
CA ARG A 289 -2.14 -6.33 -12.33
C ARG A 289 -0.71 -6.77 -12.58
N GLY A 290 0.17 -6.43 -11.65
CA GLY A 290 1.57 -6.77 -11.72
C GLY A 290 2.10 -7.36 -10.42
N PHE A 291 3.41 -7.27 -10.25
CA PHE A 291 4.09 -7.69 -9.04
C PHE A 291 3.77 -6.74 -7.88
N THR A 292 3.57 -7.30 -6.69
CA THR A 292 3.32 -6.51 -5.47
C THR A 292 4.31 -6.89 -4.37
N ALA A 293 5.14 -5.95 -3.95
CA ALA A 293 6.03 -6.17 -2.81
C ALA A 293 5.46 -5.59 -1.52
N ALA A 294 5.76 -6.26 -0.40
CA ALA A 294 5.43 -5.79 0.93
C ALA A 294 6.52 -6.18 1.94
N ASP A 295 6.47 -5.59 3.14
CA ASP A 295 7.36 -5.98 4.23
C ASP A 295 7.13 -7.44 4.65
N ARG A 296 8.15 -8.06 5.25
CA ARG A 296 8.09 -9.44 5.74
C ARG A 296 7.01 -9.67 6.80
N ALA A 297 6.51 -8.64 7.47
CA ALA A 297 5.34 -8.75 8.35
C ALA A 297 4.11 -9.32 7.60
N TYR A 298 3.92 -8.96 6.32
CA TYR A 298 2.82 -9.47 5.50
C TYR A 298 2.98 -10.95 5.15
N THR A 299 4.21 -11.42 4.94
CA THR A 299 4.50 -12.84 4.71
C THR A 299 4.02 -13.72 5.88
N LYS A 300 4.04 -13.19 7.11
CA LYS A 300 3.68 -13.94 8.33
C LYS A 300 2.18 -14.05 8.56
N LEU A 301 1.36 -13.24 7.88
CA LEU A 301 -0.09 -13.25 8.02
C LEU A 301 -0.69 -14.59 7.58
N PHE A 302 -1.91 -14.89 8.04
CA PHE A 302 -2.61 -16.07 7.55
C PHE A 302 -2.90 -15.93 6.05
N PRO A 303 -2.93 -17.05 5.31
CA PRO A 303 -3.12 -17.01 3.86
C PRO A 303 -4.40 -16.29 3.43
N LYS A 304 -5.50 -16.54 4.15
CA LYS A 304 -6.81 -15.96 3.90
C LYS A 304 -6.88 -14.45 4.16
N ASP A 305 -5.97 -13.91 4.96
CA ASP A 305 -6.00 -12.49 5.36
C ASP A 305 -5.21 -11.60 4.38
N PHE A 306 -4.31 -12.18 3.56
CA PHE A 306 -3.44 -11.40 2.67
C PHE A 306 -3.15 -12.13 1.35
N HIS A 307 -2.51 -13.31 1.41
CA HIS A 307 -1.98 -13.98 0.23
C HIS A 307 -3.06 -14.38 -0.78
N GLN A 308 -4.15 -15.00 -0.31
CA GLN A 308 -5.26 -15.43 -1.15
C GLN A 308 -6.05 -14.23 -1.70
N PRO A 309 -6.46 -13.24 -0.89
CA PRO A 309 -7.13 -12.05 -1.42
C PRO A 309 -6.31 -11.28 -2.47
N MET A 310 -5.01 -11.11 -2.25
CA MET A 310 -4.14 -10.41 -3.20
C MET A 310 -4.08 -11.12 -4.56
N ARG A 311 -3.98 -12.46 -4.55
CA ARG A 311 -4.01 -13.26 -5.79
C ARG A 311 -5.40 -13.29 -6.43
N ALA A 312 -6.47 -13.30 -5.64
CA ALA A 312 -7.84 -13.21 -6.14
C ALA A 312 -8.11 -11.89 -6.86
N LEU A 313 -7.43 -10.81 -6.44
CA LEU A 313 -7.42 -9.53 -7.16
C LEU A 313 -6.52 -9.53 -8.41
N GLY A 314 -5.78 -10.61 -8.67
CA GLY A 314 -4.88 -10.78 -9.81
C GLY A 314 -3.43 -10.32 -9.59
N TYR A 315 -3.08 -9.83 -8.39
CA TYR A 315 -1.71 -9.42 -8.10
C TYR A 315 -0.79 -10.62 -7.86
N MET A 316 0.51 -10.42 -8.14
CA MET A 316 1.57 -11.41 -7.93
C MET A 316 2.48 -10.98 -6.77
N PRO A 317 2.25 -11.44 -5.52
CA PRO A 317 3.09 -11.06 -4.40
C PRO A 317 4.56 -11.47 -4.60
N VAL A 318 5.46 -10.53 -4.33
CA VAL A 318 6.92 -10.71 -4.28
C VAL A 318 7.36 -10.34 -2.85
N LEU A 319 7.56 -11.35 -2.03
CA LEU A 319 7.76 -11.27 -0.59
C LEU A 319 9.07 -11.95 -0.17
N ASP A 320 9.64 -11.44 0.92
CA ASP A 320 10.77 -12.05 1.60
C ASP A 320 10.32 -12.99 2.73
N PHE A 321 11.14 -14.00 3.01
CA PHE A 321 10.83 -15.06 3.97
C PHE A 321 11.66 -14.93 5.25
N ALA A 322 11.07 -15.30 6.38
CA ALA A 322 11.76 -15.36 7.67
C ALA A 322 12.62 -16.63 7.80
N LYS A 323 13.56 -16.62 8.76
CA LYS A 323 14.42 -17.78 9.06
C LYS A 323 13.61 -19.06 9.28
N THR A 324 12.51 -18.99 10.01
CA THR A 324 11.64 -20.14 10.30
C THR A 324 10.98 -20.74 9.06
N GLN A 325 10.77 -19.94 8.01
CA GLN A 325 10.06 -20.35 6.79
C GLN A 325 10.95 -21.04 5.75
N VAL A 326 12.27 -21.03 5.95
CA VAL A 326 13.24 -21.66 5.02
C VAL A 326 13.92 -22.89 5.62
N THR A 327 13.62 -23.22 6.89
CA THR A 327 14.19 -24.39 7.58
C THR A 327 13.66 -25.72 7.03
N PRO A 328 14.35 -26.84 7.28
CA PRO A 328 13.82 -28.18 6.97
C PRO A 328 12.43 -28.43 7.55
N ARG A 329 12.12 -27.86 8.73
CA ARG A 329 10.81 -28.01 9.39
C ARG A 329 9.66 -27.31 8.66
N ALA A 330 9.97 -26.37 7.76
CA ALA A 330 8.98 -25.70 6.92
C ALA A 330 8.77 -26.41 5.57
N GLU A 331 9.49 -27.51 5.32
CA GLU A 331 9.28 -28.36 4.14
C GLU A 331 7.98 -29.16 4.30
N GLY A 332 7.22 -29.24 3.21
CA GLY A 332 6.07 -30.14 3.09
C GLY A 332 6.31 -31.18 2.02
N TYR A 333 5.40 -32.14 1.91
CA TYR A 333 5.41 -33.13 0.83
C TYR A 333 4.01 -33.19 0.21
N HIS A 334 3.94 -33.06 -1.12
CA HIS A 334 2.68 -33.07 -1.85
C HIS A 334 2.80 -33.93 -3.10
N GLN A 335 1.93 -34.93 -3.23
CA GLN A 335 1.98 -35.90 -4.34
C GLN A 335 3.39 -36.52 -4.51
N GLY A 336 4.15 -36.68 -3.43
CA GLY A 336 5.52 -37.19 -3.44
C GLY A 336 6.62 -36.18 -3.80
N ALA A 337 6.28 -34.93 -4.16
CA ALA A 337 7.25 -33.86 -4.38
C ALA A 337 7.59 -33.12 -3.08
N ILE A 338 8.82 -32.63 -2.96
CA ILE A 338 9.26 -31.78 -1.83
C ILE A 338 8.74 -30.37 -2.06
N ALA A 339 7.97 -29.85 -1.11
CA ALA A 339 7.43 -28.51 -1.14
C ALA A 339 8.27 -27.59 -0.23
N LYS A 340 9.04 -26.69 -0.84
CA LYS A 340 9.91 -25.76 -0.11
C LYS A 340 9.89 -24.38 -0.76
N VAL A 341 9.86 -23.32 0.06
CA VAL A 341 9.91 -21.91 -0.37
C VAL A 341 8.99 -21.55 -1.54
N GLY A 342 7.80 -22.15 -1.56
CA GLY A 342 6.79 -21.89 -2.58
C GLY A 342 6.92 -22.69 -3.88
N ARG A 343 7.85 -23.66 -3.94
CA ARG A 343 8.11 -24.49 -5.12
C ARG A 343 8.04 -25.97 -4.80
N LEU A 344 7.74 -26.76 -5.83
CA LEU A 344 7.75 -28.21 -5.79
C LEU A 344 9.02 -28.73 -6.45
N PHE A 345 9.73 -29.62 -5.76
CA PHE A 345 10.99 -30.21 -6.20
C PHE A 345 10.87 -31.74 -6.28
N CYS A 346 11.70 -32.32 -7.14
CA CYS A 346 11.90 -33.76 -7.22
C CYS A 346 12.21 -34.34 -5.81
N PRO A 347 11.66 -35.49 -5.40
CA PRO A 347 11.99 -36.11 -4.12
C PRO A 347 13.48 -36.48 -3.98
N ARG A 348 14.21 -36.50 -5.10
CA ARG A 348 15.65 -36.78 -5.16
C ARG A 348 16.50 -35.52 -5.34
N THR A 349 15.95 -34.33 -5.10
CA THR A 349 16.75 -33.10 -5.05
C THR A 349 17.84 -33.22 -3.99
N PRO A 350 19.13 -32.98 -4.33
CA PRO A 350 20.22 -33.04 -3.37
C PRO A 350 19.97 -32.14 -2.16
N ARG A 351 20.15 -32.71 -0.96
CA ARG A 351 19.88 -32.00 0.30
C ARG A 351 20.68 -30.70 0.42
N ARG A 352 21.94 -30.71 -0.04
CA ARG A 352 22.82 -29.53 -0.08
C ARG A 352 22.15 -28.33 -0.77
N LEU A 353 21.40 -28.55 -1.85
CA LEU A 353 20.73 -27.49 -2.61
C LEU A 353 19.51 -26.95 -1.88
N LEU A 354 18.73 -27.83 -1.22
CA LEU A 354 17.59 -27.40 -0.40
C LEU A 354 18.05 -26.58 0.81
N ASP A 355 19.19 -26.92 1.39
CA ASP A 355 19.73 -26.24 2.58
C ASP A 355 20.35 -24.88 2.24
N LEU A 356 20.72 -24.61 0.97
CA LEU A 356 21.16 -23.28 0.52
C LEU A 356 20.16 -22.19 0.86
N TYR A 357 18.85 -22.45 0.80
CA TYR A 357 17.84 -21.46 1.18
C TYR A 357 18.00 -20.97 2.63
N GLN A 358 18.33 -21.87 3.55
CA GLN A 358 18.59 -21.51 4.95
C GLN A 358 19.92 -20.78 5.10
N GLN A 359 20.96 -21.18 4.35
CA GLN A 359 22.26 -20.52 4.35
C GLN A 359 22.15 -19.07 3.85
N ILE A 360 21.49 -18.85 2.71
CA ILE A 360 21.22 -17.52 2.15
C ILE A 360 20.48 -16.63 3.16
N ARG A 361 19.49 -17.18 3.86
CA ARG A 361 18.74 -16.43 4.87
C ARG A 361 19.55 -16.12 6.13
N SER A 362 20.52 -16.97 6.45
CA SER A 362 21.37 -16.85 7.63
C SER A 362 22.60 -15.98 7.38
N ALA A 363 22.98 -15.77 6.12
CA ALA A 363 24.01 -14.84 5.70
C ALA A 363 23.76 -13.42 6.22
N LYS A 364 24.82 -12.79 6.73
CA LYS A 364 24.76 -11.52 7.46
C LYS A 364 24.56 -10.32 6.55
N ASN A 365 25.12 -10.38 5.35
CA ASN A 365 25.18 -9.27 4.41
C ASN A 365 25.02 -9.77 2.96
N GLU A 366 24.85 -8.84 2.02
CA GLU A 366 24.64 -9.20 0.61
C GLU A 366 25.88 -9.84 -0.03
N ARG A 367 27.10 -9.48 0.41
CA ARG A 367 28.36 -10.06 -0.10
C ARG A 367 28.43 -11.57 0.15
N GLU A 368 27.95 -12.03 1.30
CA GLU A 368 27.83 -13.46 1.62
C GLU A 368 26.69 -14.14 0.84
N ARG A 369 25.62 -13.41 0.47
CA ARG A 369 24.47 -13.98 -0.25
C ARG A 369 24.72 -14.21 -1.72
N ILE A 370 25.45 -13.32 -2.39
CA ILE A 370 25.73 -13.40 -3.84
C ILE A 370 26.27 -14.79 -4.25
N PRO A 371 27.37 -15.31 -3.69
CA PRO A 371 27.90 -16.62 -4.11
C PRO A 371 26.92 -17.76 -3.80
N LEU A 372 26.14 -17.67 -2.72
CA LEU A 372 25.13 -18.67 -2.38
C LEU A 372 23.94 -18.65 -3.37
N ARG A 373 23.57 -17.47 -3.89
CA ARG A 373 22.52 -17.34 -4.92
C ARG A 373 22.97 -17.86 -6.27
N GLU A 374 24.26 -17.70 -6.60
CA GLU A 374 24.86 -18.32 -7.79
C GLU A 374 24.80 -19.85 -7.69
N GLN A 375 25.20 -20.41 -6.54
CA GLN A 375 25.06 -21.86 -6.27
C GLN A 375 23.61 -22.33 -6.28
N LEU A 376 22.66 -21.51 -5.81
CA LEU A 376 21.24 -21.86 -5.79
C LEU A 376 20.69 -22.11 -7.19
N GLN A 377 21.26 -21.53 -8.25
CA GLN A 377 20.84 -21.81 -9.64
C GLN A 377 20.95 -23.30 -9.99
N GLU A 378 21.83 -24.05 -9.32
CA GLU A 378 21.94 -25.50 -9.50
C GLU A 378 20.66 -26.28 -9.14
N ILE A 379 19.73 -25.67 -8.38
CA ILE A 379 18.47 -26.29 -7.98
C ILE A 379 17.42 -26.29 -9.10
N GLU A 380 17.56 -25.42 -10.09
CA GLU A 380 16.54 -25.19 -11.14
C GLU A 380 16.17 -26.46 -11.95
N PRO A 381 17.12 -27.32 -12.36
CA PRO A 381 16.79 -28.57 -13.04
C PRO A 381 15.88 -29.49 -12.22
N TYR A 382 15.92 -29.41 -10.89
CA TYR A 382 15.16 -30.29 -9.99
C TYR A 382 13.75 -29.80 -9.67
N ALA A 383 13.42 -28.55 -10.00
CA ALA A 383 12.09 -28.00 -9.78
C ALA A 383 11.09 -28.58 -10.78
N LEU A 384 9.93 -29.03 -10.29
CA LEU A 384 8.83 -29.48 -11.15
C LEU A 384 8.38 -28.32 -12.05
N THR A 385 8.03 -28.64 -13.29
CA THR A 385 7.61 -27.64 -14.29
C THR A 385 6.10 -27.48 -14.25
N ARG A 386 5.59 -26.26 -14.02
CA ARG A 386 4.15 -25.96 -14.12
C ARG A 386 3.70 -26.17 -15.58
N LYS A 387 2.67 -26.99 -15.80
CA LYS A 387 2.10 -27.26 -17.14
C LYS A 387 0.93 -26.34 -17.45
N ASP A 388 0.02 -26.25 -16.49
CA ASP A 388 -1.26 -25.55 -16.65
C ASP A 388 -1.38 -24.43 -15.61
N THR A 389 -2.16 -23.41 -15.96
CA THR A 389 -2.63 -22.40 -15.02
C THR A 389 -3.67 -22.98 -14.07
N LEU A 390 -4.09 -22.20 -13.08
CA LEU A 390 -5.14 -22.58 -12.14
C LEU A 390 -6.43 -22.95 -12.89
N ASP A 391 -6.98 -24.12 -12.60
CA ASP A 391 -8.32 -24.49 -13.03
C ASP A 391 -9.41 -23.84 -12.13
N GLU A 392 -10.68 -23.97 -12.52
CA GLU A 392 -11.84 -23.47 -11.77
C GLU A 392 -11.95 -24.04 -10.35
N ARG A 393 -11.32 -25.20 -10.10
CA ARG A 393 -11.29 -25.88 -8.79
C ARG A 393 -10.10 -25.44 -7.94
N GLY A 394 -9.28 -24.52 -8.43
CA GLY A 394 -8.07 -24.04 -7.75
C GLY A 394 -6.97 -25.11 -7.70
N THR A 395 -6.84 -25.93 -8.74
CA THR A 395 -5.78 -26.92 -8.89
C THR A 395 -4.89 -26.62 -10.09
N GLU A 396 -3.68 -27.15 -10.04
CA GLU A 396 -2.68 -26.96 -11.09
C GLU A 396 -1.91 -28.23 -11.35
N ARG A 397 -1.43 -28.37 -12.58
CA ARG A 397 -0.65 -29.53 -12.99
C ARG A 397 0.82 -29.20 -13.05
N PHE A 398 1.61 -30.06 -12.41
CA PHE A 398 3.07 -30.00 -12.40
C PHE A 398 3.65 -31.25 -13.05
N ALA A 399 4.60 -31.06 -13.96
CA ALA A 399 5.34 -32.12 -14.63
C ALA A 399 6.56 -32.55 -13.83
N CYS A 400 6.87 -33.85 -13.89
CA CYS A 400 8.18 -34.37 -13.51
C CYS A 400 9.27 -33.64 -14.33
N PRO A 401 10.37 -33.16 -13.72
CA PRO A 401 11.45 -32.45 -14.41
C PRO A 401 12.39 -33.36 -15.21
N ALA A 402 11.91 -34.51 -15.69
CA ALA A 402 12.71 -35.50 -16.41
C ALA A 402 13.33 -34.96 -17.71
N THR A 403 12.75 -33.90 -18.30
CA THR A 403 13.33 -33.20 -19.45
C THR A 403 14.61 -32.45 -19.12
N LYS A 404 14.86 -32.15 -17.83
CA LYS A 404 16.02 -31.40 -17.33
C LYS A 404 17.01 -32.29 -16.57
N LEU A 405 16.66 -33.56 -16.31
CA LEU A 405 17.41 -34.48 -15.44
C LEU A 405 17.58 -35.84 -16.13
N ASN A 406 18.74 -36.47 -15.96
CA ASN A 406 18.94 -37.87 -16.31
C ASN A 406 18.44 -38.73 -15.14
N CYS A 407 17.19 -39.17 -15.20
CA CYS A 407 16.54 -39.94 -14.13
C CYS A 407 16.13 -41.33 -14.64
N PRO A 408 16.70 -42.43 -14.09
CA PRO A 408 16.36 -43.79 -14.50
C PRO A 408 14.85 -44.11 -14.38
N TRP A 409 14.22 -43.74 -13.25
CA TRP A 409 12.78 -43.94 -13.05
C TRP A 409 11.91 -43.24 -14.10
N ALA A 410 12.33 -42.08 -14.62
CA ALA A 410 11.58 -41.37 -15.63
C ALA A 410 11.70 -42.04 -17.02
N GLN A 411 12.91 -42.52 -17.35
CA GLN A 411 13.16 -43.25 -18.60
C GLN A 411 12.38 -44.56 -18.62
N GLU A 412 12.36 -45.30 -17.51
CA GLU A 412 11.57 -46.53 -17.38
C GLU A 412 10.07 -46.27 -17.58
N ARG A 413 9.53 -45.24 -16.91
CA ARG A 413 8.13 -44.82 -17.08
C ARG A 413 7.80 -44.45 -18.53
N GLU A 414 8.70 -43.76 -19.23
CA GLU A 414 8.50 -43.38 -20.64
C GLU A 414 8.58 -44.59 -21.59
N ARG A 415 9.44 -45.57 -21.31
CA ARG A 415 9.51 -46.84 -22.08
C ARG A 415 8.24 -47.67 -21.99
N LEU A 416 7.47 -47.55 -20.92
CA LEU A 416 6.17 -48.21 -20.77
C LEU A 416 5.06 -47.56 -21.63
N GLY A 417 5.29 -46.35 -22.20
CA GLY A 417 4.27 -45.56 -22.90
C GLY A 417 4.44 -45.41 -24.43
N THR A 418 5.56 -45.84 -25.03
CA THR A 418 5.80 -45.75 -26.48
C THR A 418 6.76 -46.85 -26.97
N PRO A 419 6.65 -47.36 -28.22
CA PRO A 419 7.59 -48.32 -28.77
C PRO A 419 9.00 -47.72 -28.88
N LYS A 420 10.02 -48.54 -28.58
CA LYS A 420 11.44 -48.20 -28.49
C LYS A 420 11.94 -47.25 -29.60
N ARG A 421 12.26 -46.00 -29.28
CA ARG A 421 13.33 -45.27 -29.97
C ARG A 421 14.64 -45.50 -29.24
N GLN A 422 15.49 -46.35 -29.80
CA GLN A 422 16.88 -46.51 -29.38
C GLN A 422 17.68 -45.30 -29.88
N GLY A 423 17.74 -44.26 -29.05
CA GLY A 423 18.75 -43.22 -29.16
C GLY A 423 19.96 -43.58 -28.29
N PRO A 424 21.16 -43.06 -28.62
CA PRO A 424 22.36 -43.27 -27.80
C PRO A 424 22.11 -42.86 -26.35
N VAL A 425 22.60 -43.68 -25.42
CA VAL A 425 22.52 -43.40 -23.97
C VAL A 425 23.24 -42.08 -23.72
N PRO A 426 22.58 -41.06 -23.13
CA PRO A 426 23.23 -39.81 -22.82
C PRO A 426 24.43 -40.07 -21.91
N VAL A 427 25.58 -39.49 -22.23
CA VAL A 427 26.78 -39.55 -21.39
C VAL A 427 26.41 -39.03 -20.00
N THR A 428 26.61 -39.88 -18.99
CA THR A 428 26.35 -39.54 -17.58
C THR A 428 27.51 -38.69 -17.09
N ILE A 429 27.27 -37.39 -16.89
CA ILE A 429 28.26 -36.47 -16.33
C ILE A 429 27.87 -36.21 -14.88
N HIS A 430 28.73 -36.60 -13.94
CA HIS A 430 28.57 -36.28 -12.52
C HIS A 430 28.95 -34.81 -12.30
N LEU A 431 27.94 -33.94 -12.20
CA LEU A 431 28.09 -32.49 -12.13
C LEU A 431 28.43 -31.94 -10.74
N ASP A 432 29.02 -32.74 -9.85
CA ASP A 432 29.41 -32.28 -8.51
C ASP A 432 30.64 -31.34 -8.54
N ALA A 433 31.33 -31.25 -9.68
CA ALA A 433 32.43 -30.32 -9.91
C ALA A 433 32.01 -29.14 -10.83
N PRO A 434 32.11 -27.86 -10.38
CA PRO A 434 31.74 -26.69 -11.17
C PRO A 434 32.44 -26.60 -12.54
N ARG A 435 33.71 -26.99 -12.62
CA ARG A 435 34.51 -26.99 -13.87
C ARG A 435 34.00 -27.97 -14.94
N ALA A 436 33.52 -29.15 -14.52
CA ALA A 436 32.97 -30.14 -15.45
C ALA A 436 31.63 -29.69 -16.05
N ARG A 437 30.88 -28.85 -15.32
CA ARG A 437 29.61 -28.27 -15.74
C ARG A 437 29.77 -27.14 -16.75
N SER A 438 30.77 -26.27 -16.55
CA SER A 438 31.11 -25.23 -17.53
C SER A 438 31.58 -25.80 -18.87
N ALA A 439 32.21 -26.97 -18.87
CA ALA A 439 32.65 -27.64 -20.09
C ALA A 439 31.51 -28.30 -20.89
N HIS A 440 30.36 -28.57 -20.25
CA HIS A 440 29.23 -29.26 -20.88
C HIS A 440 27.89 -28.58 -20.53
N PRO A 441 27.60 -27.39 -21.07
CA PRO A 441 26.41 -26.60 -20.72
C PRO A 441 25.08 -27.30 -21.07
N ALA A 442 25.08 -28.24 -22.02
CA ALA A 442 23.91 -29.04 -22.40
C ALA A 442 23.71 -30.31 -21.54
N ALA A 443 24.65 -30.63 -20.65
CA ALA A 443 24.58 -31.83 -19.82
C ALA A 443 23.50 -31.71 -18.74
N ARG A 444 22.65 -32.73 -18.64
CA ARG A 444 21.62 -32.83 -17.60
C ARG A 444 22.21 -33.46 -16.34
N PRO A 445 21.89 -32.95 -15.14
CA PRO A 445 22.27 -33.62 -13.90
C PRO A 445 21.68 -35.03 -13.84
N SER A 446 22.52 -36.00 -13.48
CA SER A 446 22.08 -37.37 -13.22
C SER A 446 21.64 -37.54 -11.77
N ILE A 447 20.55 -38.29 -11.59
CA ILE A 447 19.98 -38.57 -10.27
C ILE A 447 20.16 -40.04 -9.96
N ASP A 448 20.73 -40.31 -8.80
CA ASP A 448 20.75 -41.65 -8.24
C ASP A 448 19.40 -41.99 -7.57
N VAL A 449 18.83 -43.12 -7.94
CA VAL A 449 17.51 -43.58 -7.52
C VAL A 449 17.60 -45.02 -7.01
N PRO A 450 17.00 -45.35 -5.86
CA PRO A 450 17.02 -46.72 -5.36
C PRO A 450 16.22 -47.65 -6.29
N ASP A 451 16.63 -48.91 -6.32
CA ASP A 451 15.92 -49.95 -7.06
C ASP A 451 14.68 -50.40 -6.27
N ILE A 452 13.54 -49.77 -6.58
CA ILE A 452 12.24 -50.06 -5.97
C ILE A 452 11.14 -50.22 -7.04
N PRO A 453 10.12 -51.06 -6.80
CA PRO A 453 8.98 -51.25 -7.70
C PRO A 453 8.28 -49.93 -8.03
N LEU A 454 7.66 -49.85 -9.22
CA LEU A 454 6.98 -48.64 -9.68
C LEU A 454 5.94 -48.13 -8.68
N ASP A 455 5.14 -49.01 -8.09
CA ASP A 455 4.04 -48.64 -7.19
C ASP A 455 4.49 -48.01 -5.86
N ASP A 456 5.68 -48.36 -5.40
CA ASP A 456 6.29 -47.82 -4.17
C ASP A 456 6.97 -46.46 -4.38
N ARG A 457 7.09 -46.01 -5.65
CA ARG A 457 7.71 -44.72 -5.97
C ARG A 457 6.79 -43.56 -5.57
N PRO A 458 7.37 -42.39 -5.24
CA PRO A 458 6.60 -41.16 -5.04
C PRO A 458 5.69 -40.88 -6.24
N LYS A 459 4.46 -40.41 -6.01
CA LYS A 459 3.45 -40.28 -7.08
C LYS A 459 3.93 -39.37 -8.24
N CYS A 460 4.65 -38.29 -7.94
CA CYS A 460 5.28 -37.41 -8.93
C CYS A 460 6.38 -38.09 -9.78
N CYS A 461 6.90 -39.25 -9.34
CA CYS A 461 7.82 -40.09 -10.10
C CYS A 461 7.08 -41.19 -10.88
N ARG A 462 5.96 -41.70 -10.35
CA ARG A 462 5.09 -42.69 -11.03
C ARG A 462 4.38 -42.13 -12.25
N GLN A 463 3.95 -40.87 -12.18
CA GLN A 463 3.18 -40.22 -13.23
C GLN A 463 4.01 -39.13 -13.92
N SER A 464 3.70 -38.82 -15.19
CA SER A 464 4.38 -37.73 -15.93
C SER A 464 3.99 -36.34 -15.42
N SER A 465 2.85 -36.24 -14.73
CA SER A 465 2.37 -35.03 -14.08
C SER A 465 1.54 -35.35 -12.85
N VAL A 466 1.50 -34.42 -11.90
CA VAL A 466 0.67 -34.48 -10.70
C VAL A 466 -0.19 -33.23 -10.59
N THR A 467 -1.39 -33.39 -10.07
CA THR A 467 -2.30 -32.28 -9.76
C THR A 467 -2.10 -31.86 -8.31
N VAL A 468 -1.87 -30.57 -8.09
CA VAL A 468 -1.59 -29.97 -6.79
C VAL A 468 -2.54 -28.82 -6.56
N GLN A 469 -3.05 -28.70 -5.34
CA GLN A 469 -3.94 -27.61 -4.96
C GLN A 469 -3.21 -26.27 -4.92
N ALA A 470 -3.86 -25.19 -5.35
CA ALA A 470 -3.31 -23.83 -5.35
C ALA A 470 -2.81 -23.37 -3.98
N HIS A 471 -3.48 -23.88 -2.93
CA HIS A 471 -3.19 -23.58 -1.55
C HIS A 471 -2.02 -24.40 -0.97
N VAL A 472 -1.29 -25.18 -1.78
CA VAL A 472 -0.02 -25.75 -1.34
C VAL A 472 0.98 -24.63 -1.10
N MET A 473 1.49 -24.55 0.14
CA MET A 473 2.36 -23.48 0.64
C MET A 473 1.84 -22.06 0.32
N PRO A 474 0.61 -21.73 0.71
CA PRO A 474 -0.08 -20.56 0.17
C PRO A 474 0.64 -19.25 0.52
N ARG A 475 1.37 -19.22 1.66
CA ARG A 475 2.19 -18.08 2.12
C ARG A 475 3.51 -17.89 1.36
N MET A 476 4.09 -19.00 0.87
CA MET A 476 5.44 -18.98 0.29
C MET A 476 5.41 -19.03 -1.23
N ARG A 477 4.26 -19.33 -1.82
CA ARG A 477 4.11 -19.43 -3.25
C ARG A 477 4.22 -18.06 -3.93
N GLN A 478 5.06 -17.98 -4.95
CA GLN A 478 5.37 -16.76 -5.70
C GLN A 478 5.64 -17.11 -7.16
N GLU A 479 5.29 -16.21 -8.08
CA GLU A 479 5.61 -16.39 -9.51
C GLU A 479 7.11 -16.23 -9.78
N LEU A 480 7.79 -15.36 -9.03
CA LEU A 480 9.25 -15.27 -9.01
C LEU A 480 9.81 -16.11 -7.86
N PRO A 481 10.57 -17.18 -8.13
CA PRO A 481 11.19 -18.00 -7.10
C PRO A 481 12.04 -17.19 -6.12
N TRP A 482 11.84 -17.40 -4.82
CA TRP A 482 12.57 -16.66 -3.78
C TRP A 482 14.09 -16.82 -3.96
N GLN A 483 14.81 -15.69 -3.85
CA GLN A 483 16.26 -15.55 -4.00
C GLN A 483 16.86 -15.74 -5.41
N THR A 484 16.08 -15.99 -6.47
CA THR A 484 16.62 -15.90 -7.84
C THR A 484 16.99 -14.46 -8.21
N PRO A 485 17.81 -14.25 -9.26
CA PRO A 485 18.14 -12.90 -9.73
C PRO A 485 16.91 -12.06 -10.09
N SER A 486 15.92 -12.66 -10.77
CA SER A 486 14.68 -11.96 -11.14
C SER A 486 13.85 -11.56 -9.91
N TRP A 487 13.74 -12.45 -8.91
CA TRP A 487 13.10 -12.10 -7.64
C TRP A 487 13.86 -11.00 -6.91
N ALA A 488 15.20 -11.05 -6.90
CA ALA A 488 16.04 -10.04 -6.24
C ALA A 488 15.79 -8.65 -6.81
N LEU A 489 15.86 -8.55 -8.14
CA LEU A 489 15.68 -7.32 -8.89
C LEU A 489 14.29 -6.75 -8.65
N ALA A 490 13.25 -7.58 -8.81
CA ALA A 490 11.87 -7.18 -8.58
C ALA A 490 11.63 -6.72 -7.15
N TYR A 491 12.03 -7.53 -6.15
CA TYR A 491 11.78 -7.21 -4.75
C TYR A 491 12.49 -5.93 -4.31
N GLN A 492 13.78 -5.77 -4.67
CA GLN A 492 14.56 -4.58 -4.32
C GLN A 492 14.00 -3.33 -5.00
N SER A 493 13.67 -3.41 -6.29
CA SER A 493 13.09 -2.28 -7.02
C SER A 493 11.76 -1.85 -6.43
N LEU A 494 10.83 -2.78 -6.22
CA LEU A 494 9.51 -2.48 -5.63
C LEU A 494 9.64 -1.93 -4.20
N ARG A 495 10.52 -2.50 -3.36
CA ARG A 495 10.77 -2.01 -1.99
C ARG A 495 11.37 -0.60 -1.97
N ALA A 496 12.26 -0.27 -2.90
CA ALA A 496 12.84 1.06 -3.00
C ALA A 496 11.77 2.13 -3.27
N HIS A 497 10.74 1.82 -4.08
CA HIS A 497 9.64 2.76 -4.35
C HIS A 497 8.82 3.11 -3.11
N ILE A 498 8.48 2.11 -2.30
CA ILE A 498 7.69 2.36 -1.08
C ILE A 498 8.50 3.05 0.01
N GLU A 499 9.80 2.75 0.11
CA GLU A 499 10.72 3.46 1.00
C GLU A 499 10.89 4.92 0.56
N GLY A 500 11.08 5.16 -0.74
CA GLY A 500 11.15 6.51 -1.32
C GLY A 500 9.85 7.29 -1.14
N GLY A 501 8.69 6.69 -1.42
CA GLY A 501 7.38 7.33 -1.25
C GLY A 501 7.06 7.65 0.21
N ASN A 502 7.37 6.73 1.14
CA ASN A 502 7.29 7.02 2.58
C ASN A 502 8.26 8.13 3.00
N GLY A 503 9.45 8.18 2.41
CA GLY A 503 10.42 9.26 2.60
C GLY A 503 9.87 10.62 2.16
N ARG A 504 9.25 10.69 0.97
CA ARG A 504 8.60 11.90 0.46
C ARG A 504 7.50 12.40 1.38
N LEU A 505 6.59 11.54 1.83
CA LEU A 505 5.54 11.92 2.78
C LEU A 505 6.08 12.42 4.11
N LYS A 506 7.27 11.97 4.52
CA LYS A 506 7.95 12.40 5.74
C LYS A 506 8.94 13.55 5.51
N SER A 507 9.03 14.09 4.31
CA SER A 507 9.87 15.25 4.02
C SER A 507 9.37 16.49 4.77
N VAL A 508 10.18 17.55 4.74
CA VAL A 508 9.79 18.87 5.27
C VAL A 508 8.66 19.52 4.47
N ASP A 509 8.53 19.18 3.19
CA ASP A 509 7.57 19.76 2.25
C ASP A 509 6.17 19.12 2.38
N THR A 510 6.11 17.86 2.83
CA THR A 510 4.85 17.11 2.96
C THR A 510 4.45 16.89 4.42
N ALA A 511 5.44 16.74 5.31
CA ALA A 511 5.32 16.81 6.77
C ALA A 511 4.25 15.88 7.40
N LEU A 512 3.96 14.71 6.83
CA LEU A 512 2.95 13.78 7.38
C LEU A 512 3.28 13.29 8.81
N HIS A 513 4.58 13.22 9.12
CA HIS A 513 5.09 12.88 10.46
C HIS A 513 5.04 14.05 11.46
N ALA A 514 4.89 15.28 10.98
CA ALA A 514 4.87 16.47 11.83
C ALA A 514 3.47 16.66 12.43
N ARG A 515 3.23 16.08 13.60
CA ARG A 515 1.93 16.20 14.30
C ARG A 515 1.52 17.66 14.50
N GLU A 516 2.46 18.59 14.67
CA GLU A 516 2.25 20.04 14.81
C GLU A 516 1.65 20.71 13.56
N LYS A 517 1.80 20.08 12.40
CA LYS A 517 1.19 20.47 11.13
C LYS A 517 -0.19 19.83 10.90
N ARG A 518 -0.67 19.01 11.85
CA ARG A 518 -1.94 18.26 11.76
C ARG A 518 -2.60 18.12 13.15
N GLN A 519 -2.98 19.25 13.72
CA GLN A 519 -3.49 19.37 15.09
C GLN A 519 -4.91 18.86 15.35
N PRO A 520 -5.88 18.92 14.40
CA PRO A 520 -7.23 18.44 14.68
C PRO A 520 -7.26 16.97 15.11
N ARG A 521 -7.97 16.68 16.20
CA ARG A 521 -7.91 15.39 16.91
C ARG A 521 -8.99 14.41 16.42
N GLY A 522 -8.69 13.12 16.55
CA GLY A 522 -9.62 12.01 16.33
C GLY A 522 -9.45 11.36 14.97
N ARG A 523 -9.83 10.07 14.88
CA ARG A 523 -9.56 9.24 13.70
C ARG A 523 -10.08 9.84 12.39
N VAL A 524 -11.32 10.33 12.36
CA VAL A 524 -11.89 11.01 11.18
C VAL A 524 -11.01 12.16 10.70
N ALA A 525 -10.69 13.08 11.61
CA ALA A 525 -9.84 14.23 11.28
C ALA A 525 -8.46 13.76 10.79
N GLN A 526 -7.83 12.83 11.50
CA GLN A 526 -6.51 12.34 11.16
C GLN A 526 -6.49 11.61 9.81
N SER A 527 -7.55 10.86 9.46
CA SER A 527 -7.75 10.21 8.16
C SER A 527 -7.89 11.22 7.02
N LEU A 528 -8.80 12.18 7.14
CA LEU A 528 -9.06 13.16 6.07
C LEU A 528 -7.87 14.10 5.87
N LEU A 529 -7.23 14.56 6.94
CA LEU A 529 -6.07 15.44 6.83
C LEU A 529 -4.86 14.69 6.24
N ALA A 530 -4.64 13.42 6.61
CA ALA A 530 -3.62 12.61 5.95
C ALA A 530 -3.93 12.36 4.47
N ALA A 531 -5.21 12.18 4.12
CA ALA A 531 -5.64 12.00 2.73
C ALA A 531 -5.40 13.26 1.89
N ILE A 532 -5.67 14.44 2.45
CA ILE A 532 -5.36 15.73 1.81
C ILE A 532 -3.85 15.87 1.60
N THR A 533 -3.03 15.53 2.60
CA THR A 533 -1.56 15.53 2.46
C THR A 533 -1.09 14.60 1.35
N VAL A 534 -1.63 13.38 1.27
CA VAL A 534 -1.29 12.41 0.20
C VAL A 534 -1.78 12.88 -1.18
N MET A 535 -2.98 13.46 -1.25
CA MET A 535 -3.52 14.05 -2.48
C MET A 535 -2.60 15.17 -2.99
N VAL A 536 -2.15 16.06 -2.11
CA VAL A 536 -1.22 17.14 -2.46
C VAL A 536 0.13 16.59 -2.89
N GLU A 537 0.67 15.58 -2.22
CA GLU A 537 1.91 14.92 -2.66
C GLU A 537 1.77 14.33 -4.07
N ASN A 538 0.65 13.68 -4.37
CA ASN A 538 0.37 13.17 -5.72
C ASN A 538 0.31 14.32 -6.76
N ILE A 539 -0.30 15.46 -6.42
CA ILE A 539 -0.33 16.65 -7.31
C ILE A 539 1.10 17.14 -7.56
N THR A 540 1.90 17.29 -6.51
CA THR A 540 3.29 17.77 -6.61
C THR A 540 4.17 16.79 -7.39
N GLU A 541 4.00 15.47 -7.20
CA GLU A 541 4.71 14.45 -7.97
C GLU A 541 4.36 14.53 -9.47
N LEU A 542 3.09 14.76 -9.80
CA LEU A 542 2.68 14.97 -11.18
C LEU A 542 3.32 16.23 -11.79
N GLU A 543 3.36 17.33 -11.03
CA GLU A 543 4.01 18.57 -11.48
C GLU A 543 5.50 18.34 -11.74
N ARG A 544 6.19 17.68 -10.82
CA ARG A 544 7.62 17.32 -10.98
C ARG A 544 7.83 16.44 -12.21
N PHE A 545 6.99 15.42 -12.41
CA PHE A 545 7.09 14.53 -13.55
C PHE A 545 6.89 15.25 -14.89
N LEU A 546 5.92 16.17 -14.97
CA LEU A 546 5.68 16.95 -16.17
C LEU A 546 6.83 17.92 -16.48
N ILE A 547 7.41 18.56 -15.47
CA ILE A 547 8.57 19.44 -15.62
C ILE A 547 9.79 18.65 -16.11
N ALA A 548 10.05 17.47 -15.54
CA ALA A 548 11.18 16.62 -15.91
C ALA A 548 11.03 16.02 -17.33
N SER A 549 9.80 15.73 -17.73
CA SER A 549 9.50 15.14 -19.04
C SER A 549 9.44 16.23 -20.13
N LYS A 550 10.57 16.58 -20.77
CA LYS A 550 10.63 17.53 -21.91
C LYS A 550 9.60 17.26 -23.04
N LYS A 551 9.09 16.02 -23.17
CA LYS A 551 8.03 15.61 -24.11
C LYS A 551 6.58 15.77 -23.58
N SER A 552 6.39 15.92 -22.27
CA SER A 552 5.06 16.03 -21.62
C SER A 552 4.66 17.47 -21.31
N ALA A 553 5.48 18.46 -21.64
CA ALA A 553 5.18 19.88 -21.48
C ALA A 553 3.93 20.36 -22.25
N ARG A 554 3.35 19.52 -23.14
CA ARG A 554 2.07 19.76 -23.82
C ARG A 554 0.84 19.26 -23.05
N THR A 555 1.00 18.44 -22.01
CA THR A 555 -0.11 17.85 -21.26
C THR A 555 -0.16 18.48 -19.88
N GLY A 556 -0.97 19.53 -19.71
CA GLY A 556 -1.21 20.13 -18.41
C GLY A 556 -1.84 19.14 -17.43
N LEU A 557 -1.63 19.37 -16.14
CA LEU A 557 -2.40 18.71 -15.08
C LEU A 557 -3.84 19.18 -15.02
N ASP A 558 -4.11 20.33 -15.62
CA ASP A 558 -5.44 20.89 -15.72
C ASP A 558 -6.22 20.07 -16.74
N LEU A 559 -7.33 19.50 -16.28
CA LEU A 559 -8.34 18.98 -17.21
C LEU A 559 -8.95 20.18 -17.97
N GLU A 560 -9.51 19.97 -19.15
CA GLU A 560 -10.29 21.01 -19.86
C GLU A 560 -11.76 20.98 -19.41
N ALA A 561 -12.47 22.11 -19.48
CA ALA A 561 -13.89 22.13 -19.07
C ALA A 561 -14.69 21.07 -19.86
N GLY A 562 -15.29 20.09 -19.16
CA GLY A 562 -16.00 18.96 -19.77
C GLY A 562 -15.20 17.66 -19.94
N GLU A 563 -13.91 17.62 -19.59
CA GLU A 563 -13.16 16.36 -19.54
C GLU A 563 -13.57 15.53 -18.31
N ASP A 564 -14.21 14.39 -18.56
CA ASP A 564 -14.60 13.43 -17.52
C ASP A 564 -13.41 12.60 -17.04
N LEU A 565 -13.26 12.52 -15.71
CA LEU A 565 -12.35 11.55 -15.10
C LEU A 565 -13.01 10.17 -15.08
N ILE A 566 -12.20 9.11 -15.26
CA ILE A 566 -12.58 7.71 -14.98
C ILE A 566 -13.30 7.68 -13.65
N PRO A 567 -14.61 7.38 -13.50
CA PRO A 567 -15.36 7.58 -12.24
C PRO A 567 -14.63 7.00 -11.01
N TYR A 568 -14.73 7.67 -9.85
CA TYR A 568 -14.30 7.00 -8.63
C TYR A 568 -15.23 5.80 -8.42
N PRO A 569 -14.67 4.60 -8.27
CA PRO A 569 -15.50 3.41 -8.21
C PRO A 569 -16.39 3.47 -6.97
N PRO A 570 -17.70 3.20 -7.08
CA PRO A 570 -18.57 3.17 -5.91
C PRO A 570 -18.04 2.10 -4.95
N ALA A 571 -18.24 2.31 -3.63
CA ALA A 571 -17.88 1.31 -2.64
C ALA A 571 -18.57 -0.02 -2.97
N GLY A 572 -17.84 -0.93 -3.62
CA GLY A 572 -18.33 -2.26 -3.89
C GLY A 572 -18.69 -2.92 -2.57
N GLU A 573 -19.86 -3.54 -2.50
CA GLU A 573 -20.04 -4.64 -1.58
C GLU A 573 -18.94 -5.65 -1.90
N THR A 574 -17.85 -5.64 -1.13
CA THR A 574 -16.93 -6.77 -1.09
C THR A 574 -17.81 -7.97 -0.82
N SER A 575 -18.04 -8.78 -1.86
CA SER A 575 -18.91 -9.94 -1.82
C SER A 575 -18.59 -10.72 -0.56
N THR A 576 -19.60 -10.88 0.28
CA THR A 576 -19.57 -11.84 1.37
C THR A 576 -19.07 -13.15 0.75
N PRO A 577 -17.94 -13.73 1.18
CA PRO A 577 -17.55 -15.02 0.66
C PRO A 577 -18.72 -15.97 0.96
N ALA A 578 -19.31 -16.54 -0.08
CA ALA A 578 -20.34 -17.54 0.06
C ALA A 578 -19.86 -18.57 1.08
N PRO A 579 -20.70 -19.00 2.05
CA PRO A 579 -20.28 -19.96 3.04
C PRO A 579 -19.94 -21.26 2.29
N HIS A 580 -18.65 -21.51 2.08
CA HIS A 580 -18.20 -22.82 1.65
C HIS A 580 -18.59 -23.78 2.76
N GLY A 581 -19.65 -24.54 2.50
CA GLY A 581 -20.10 -25.62 3.35
C GLY A 581 -18.90 -26.49 3.71
N VAL A 582 -18.63 -26.58 5.00
CA VAL A 582 -17.67 -27.51 5.56
C VAL A 582 -18.19 -28.89 5.24
N SER A 583 -17.76 -29.45 4.11
CA SER A 583 -17.87 -30.87 3.84
C SER A 583 -16.97 -31.56 4.87
N ARG A 584 -17.60 -32.05 5.93
CA ARG A 584 -17.01 -33.09 6.77
C ARG A 584 -16.79 -34.29 5.85
N SER A 585 -15.55 -34.69 5.67
CA SER A 585 -15.24 -36.03 5.18
C SER A 585 -14.53 -36.81 6.28
N PRO A 586 -14.74 -38.13 6.34
CA PRO A 586 -14.02 -39.03 7.25
C PRO A 586 -12.51 -39.03 7.00
#